data_AF-A0A366I2Z8-F1
#
_entry.id   AF-A0A366I2Z8-F1
#
_cell.length_a   1.000
_cell.length_b   1.000
_cell.length_c   1.000
_cell.angle_alpha   90.00
_cell.angle_beta   90.00
_cell.angle_gamma   90.00
#
_symmetry.space_group_name_H-M   'P 1'
#
loop_
_entity.id
_entity.type
_entity.pdbx_description
1 polymer ?
#
loop_
_entity_poly.entity_id
_entity_poly.type
_entity_poly.pdbx_seq_one_letter_code
_entity_poly.pdbx_strand_id
1 'polypeptide(L)'
;MFTINRGTNRFYIGNSENSLAEMTYVNAGSKIIIIDSTKVSDKLRGQGVGKILLKEVVNLAREEHKKITPLCPFAKAEMNKNVEYQDLIY
;
A
#
# COMPACT_ATOMS: atom_id res chain seq x y z
N MET A 1 -8.33 -16.55 0.81
CA MET A 1 -8.26 -15.37 -0.09
C MET A 1 -8.76 -14.17 0.72
N PHE A 2 -7.98 -13.10 0.87
CA PHE A 2 -8.41 -11.91 1.62
C PHE A 2 -9.24 -11.01 0.72
N THR A 3 -10.34 -10.46 1.25
CA THR A 3 -11.12 -9.43 0.54
C THR A 3 -10.50 -8.06 0.84
N ILE A 4 -9.98 -7.42 -0.19
CA ILE A 4 -9.41 -6.07 -0.10
C ILE A 4 -10.51 -5.06 -0.43
N ASN A 5 -10.71 -4.12 0.48
CA ASN A 5 -11.64 -3.02 0.32
C ASN A 5 -10.87 -1.73 0.05
N ARG A 6 -11.37 -0.90 -0.87
CA ARG A 6 -10.84 0.43 -1.15
C ARG A 6 -11.68 1.47 -0.40
N GLY A 7 -11.02 2.37 0.32
CA GLY A 7 -11.62 3.56 0.92
C GLY A 7 -11.00 4.83 0.34
N THR A 8 -11.38 5.98 0.89
CA THR A 8 -10.75 7.25 0.54
C THR A 8 -9.29 7.22 0.96
N ASN A 9 -8.36 7.25 0.00
CA ASN A 9 -6.91 7.30 0.26
C ASN A 9 -6.37 6.12 1.10
N ARG A 10 -7.04 4.96 1.04
CA ARG A 10 -6.59 3.76 1.77
C ARG A 10 -7.11 2.46 1.15
N PHE A 11 -6.35 1.38 1.35
CA PHE A 11 -6.81 0.00 1.15
C PHE A 11 -6.80 -0.74 2.47
N TYR A 12 -7.80 -1.59 2.73
CA TYR A 12 -7.92 -2.30 3.99
C TYR A 12 -8.57 -3.67 3.84
N ILE A 13 -8.36 -4.55 4.82
CA ILE A 13 -8.96 -5.88 4.91
C ILE A 13 -9.75 -5.97 6.22
N GLY A 14 -10.95 -6.56 6.14
CA GLY A 14 -11.90 -6.62 7.24
C GLY A 14 -12.86 -5.44 7.26
N ASN A 15 -13.27 -5.01 8.45
CA ASN A 15 -14.26 -3.96 8.63
C ASN A 15 -13.64 -2.57 8.45
N SER A 16 -14.44 -1.59 8.00
CA SER A 16 -14.00 -0.20 7.75
C SER A 16 -13.60 0.56 9.02
N GLU A 17 -14.22 0.22 10.16
CA GLU A 17 -13.95 0.82 11.47
C GLU A 17 -12.86 0.07 12.24
N ASN A 18 -12.78 -1.26 12.07
CA ASN A 18 -11.84 -2.14 12.75
C ASN A 18 -11.14 -3.04 11.73
N SER A 19 -10.31 -2.42 10.89
CA SER A 19 -9.56 -3.12 9.86
C SER A 19 -8.51 -4.02 10.49
N LEU A 20 -8.39 -5.24 9.97
CA LEU A 20 -7.32 -6.17 10.39
C LEU A 20 -5.99 -5.83 9.71
N ALA A 21 -6.05 -5.16 8.57
CA ALA A 21 -4.90 -4.56 7.93
C ALA A 21 -5.35 -3.35 7.13
N GLU A 22 -4.53 -2.31 7.09
CA GLU A 22 -4.74 -1.13 6.27
C GLU A 22 -3.42 -0.55 5.76
N MET A 23 -3.48 0.04 4.59
CA MET A 23 -2.42 0.85 4.00
C MET A 23 -3.05 2.16 3.54
N THR A 24 -2.52 3.27 4.05
CA THR A 24 -2.95 4.62 3.68
C THR A 24 -1.96 5.22 2.70
N TYR A 25 -2.46 6.11 1.86
CA TYR A 25 -1.65 6.83 0.91
C TYR A 25 -2.24 8.22 0.65
N VAL A 26 -1.42 9.20 0.31
CA VAL A 26 -1.88 10.53 -0.08
C VAL A 26 -1.48 10.84 -1.51
N ASN A 27 -2.35 11.53 -2.24
CA ASN A 27 -2.05 12.02 -3.57
C ASN A 27 -1.29 13.35 -3.45
N ALA A 28 -0.02 13.36 -3.84
CA ALA A 28 0.83 14.54 -3.86
C ALA A 28 0.87 15.11 -5.29
N GLY A 29 -0.07 16.00 -5.58
CA GLY A 29 -0.26 16.55 -6.92
C GLY A 29 -0.79 15.51 -7.92
N SER A 30 -0.48 15.70 -9.20
CA SER A 30 -1.02 14.86 -10.29
C SER A 30 -0.17 13.62 -10.61
N LYS A 31 1.07 13.55 -10.12
CA LYS A 31 2.05 12.53 -10.55
C LYS A 31 2.59 11.64 -9.43
N ILE A 32 2.29 11.92 -8.17
CA ILE A 32 2.92 11.25 -7.03
C ILE A 32 1.85 10.73 -6.05
N ILE A 33 2.03 9.48 -5.61
CA ILE A 33 1.34 8.87 -4.49
C ILE A 33 2.35 8.66 -3.36
N ILE A 34 2.04 9.09 -2.16
CA ILE A 34 2.89 8.91 -0.98
C ILE A 34 2.26 7.84 -0.10
N ILE A 35 2.99 6.75 0.18
CA ILE A 35 2.54 5.74 1.15
C ILE A 35 3.06 6.14 2.52
N ASP A 36 2.18 6.60 3.39
CA ASP A 36 2.52 7.21 4.67
C ASP A 36 2.40 6.24 5.84
N SER A 37 1.44 5.31 5.82
CA SER A 37 1.25 4.34 6.89
C SER A 37 0.80 2.96 6.38
N THR A 38 1.26 1.93 7.08
CA THR A 38 0.84 0.54 6.88
C THR A 38 0.68 -0.10 8.24
N LYS A 39 -0.51 -0.63 8.53
CA LYS A 39 -0.83 -1.32 9.78
C LYS A 39 -1.37 -2.71 9.45
N VAL A 40 -0.84 -3.72 10.13
CA VAL A 40 -1.31 -5.10 9.99
C VAL A 40 -1.45 -5.64 11.41
N SER A 41 -2.64 -6.15 11.73
CA SER A 41 -2.91 -6.82 13.00
C SER A 41 -2.00 -8.03 13.16
N ASP A 42 -1.56 -8.30 14.39
CA ASP A 42 -0.76 -9.50 14.67
C ASP A 42 -1.46 -10.80 14.29
N LYS A 43 -2.80 -10.81 14.23
CA LYS A 43 -3.60 -11.93 13.72
C LYS A 43 -3.28 -12.29 12.27
N LEU A 44 -2.81 -11.32 11.48
CA LEU A 44 -2.46 -11.46 10.06
C LEU A 44 -0.94 -11.44 9.83
N ARG A 45 -0.14 -11.42 10.89
CA ARG A 45 1.32 -11.41 10.79
C ARG A 45 1.82 -12.70 10.15
N GLY A 46 2.86 -12.59 9.33
CA GLY A 46 3.43 -13.73 8.59
C GLY A 46 2.61 -14.17 7.36
N GLN A 47 1.41 -13.63 7.14
CA GLN A 47 0.55 -14.01 6.01
C GLN A 47 0.74 -13.14 4.76
N GLY A 48 1.75 -12.26 4.75
CA GLY A 48 2.08 -11.42 3.60
C GLY A 48 1.07 -10.30 3.29
N VAL A 49 0.12 -10.02 4.19
CA VAL A 49 -0.99 -9.09 3.95
C VAL A 49 -0.54 -7.68 3.60
N GLY A 50 0.51 -7.17 4.25
CA GLY A 50 1.05 -5.85 3.91
C GLY A 50 1.57 -5.76 2.47
N LYS A 51 2.09 -6.87 1.91
CA LYS A 51 2.54 -6.92 0.50
C LYS A 51 1.36 -6.94 -0.46
N ILE A 52 0.29 -7.62 -0.08
CA ILE A 52 -0.96 -7.64 -0.85
C ILE A 52 -1.52 -6.22 -0.96
N LEU A 53 -1.60 -5.49 0.16
CA LEU A 53 -2.05 -4.09 0.15
C LEU A 53 -1.10 -3.17 -0.64
N LEU A 54 0.22 -3.38 -0.53
CA LEU A 54 1.21 -2.63 -1.31
C LEU A 54 0.98 -2.80 -2.82
N LYS A 55 0.70 -4.03 -3.25
CA LYS A 55 0.45 -4.35 -4.66
C LYS A 55 -0.76 -3.58 -5.20
N GLU A 56 -1.83 -3.42 -4.42
CA GLU A 56 -2.99 -2.63 -4.83
C GLU A 56 -2.66 -1.14 -5.02
N VAL A 57 -1.85 -0.56 -4.13
CA VAL A 57 -1.38 0.83 -4.30
C VAL A 57 -0.46 0.96 -5.52
N VAL A 58 0.40 -0.03 -5.75
CA VAL A 58 1.27 -0.10 -6.93
C VAL A 58 0.46 -0.18 -8.22
N ASN A 59 -0.57 -1.03 -8.27
CA ASN A 59 -1.46 -1.14 -9.42
C ASN A 59 -2.19 0.18 -9.68
N LEU A 60 -2.72 0.81 -8.62
CA LEU A 60 -3.33 2.13 -8.72
C LEU A 60 -2.36 3.18 -9.29
N ALA A 61 -1.12 3.19 -8.82
CA ALA A 61 -0.10 4.10 -9.32
C ALA A 61 0.20 3.86 -10.81
N ARG A 62 0.26 2.60 -11.24
CA ARG A 62 0.44 2.25 -12.66
C ARG A 62 -0.73 2.71 -13.52
N GLU A 63 -1.95 2.43 -13.08
CA GLU A 63 -3.18 2.81 -13.79
C GLU A 63 -3.32 4.32 -13.91
N GLU A 64 -2.96 5.06 -12.86
CA GLU A 64 -3.03 6.52 -12.84
C GLU A 64 -1.76 7.20 -13.41
N HIS A 65 -0.79 6.42 -13.91
CA HIS A 65 0.51 6.90 -14.40
C HIS A 65 1.28 7.77 -13.39
N LYS A 66 1.19 7.40 -12.10
CA LYS A 66 1.86 8.06 -10.97
C LYS A 66 3.06 7.25 -10.49
N LYS A 67 3.99 7.96 -9.86
CA LYS A 67 5.12 7.38 -9.09
C LYS A 67 4.75 7.29 -7.61
N ILE A 68 5.47 6.47 -6.86
CA ILE A 68 5.25 6.23 -5.45
C ILE A 68 6.45 6.73 -4.64
N THR A 69 6.17 7.49 -3.59
CA THR A 69 7.13 7.84 -2.54
C THR A 69 6.79 7.06 -1.26
N PRO A 70 7.51 5.98 -0.92
CA PRO A 70 7.23 5.18 0.27
C PRO A 70 7.86 5.82 1.51
N LEU A 71 7.11 6.63 2.26
CA LEU A 71 7.55 7.21 3.53
C LEU A 71 7.45 6.20 4.69
N CYS A 72 6.45 5.32 4.65
CA CYS A 72 6.35 4.25 5.61
C CYS A 72 7.57 3.30 5.50
N PRO A 73 8.31 3.03 6.60
CA PRO A 73 9.49 2.16 6.56
C PRO A 73 9.20 0.77 6.01
N PHE A 74 8.02 0.22 6.29
CA PHE A 74 7.58 -1.07 5.75
C PHE A 74 7.44 -1.02 4.23
N ALA A 75 6.69 -0.05 3.71
CA ALA A 75 6.51 0.11 2.26
C ALA A 75 7.86 0.32 1.56
N LYS A 76 8.73 1.16 2.14
CA LYS A 76 10.07 1.42 1.61
C LYS A 76 10.91 0.14 1.54
N ALA A 77 10.93 -0.63 2.61
CA ALA A 77 11.68 -1.88 2.66
C ALA A 77 11.15 -2.90 1.65
N GLU A 78 9.83 -3.06 1.51
CA GLU A 78 9.25 -4.00 0.55
C GLU A 78 9.38 -3.54 -0.91
N MET A 79 9.29 -2.23 -1.17
CA MET A 79 9.55 -1.67 -2.50
C MET A 79 11.02 -1.81 -2.91
N ASN A 80 11.97 -1.56 -2.00
CA ASN A 80 13.39 -1.69 -2.31
C ASN A 80 13.83 -3.14 -2.57
N LYS A 81 13.19 -4.12 -1.91
CA LYS A 81 13.50 -5.55 -2.08
C LYS A 81 12.99 -6.12 -3.40
N ASN A 82 11.94 -5.54 -3.98
CA ASN A 82 11.29 -6.06 -5.17
C ASN A 82 11.65 -5.20 -6.39
N VAL A 83 12.43 -5.78 -7.30
CA VAL A 83 12.87 -5.11 -8.54
C VAL A 83 11.68 -4.64 -9.38
N GLU A 84 10.55 -5.36 -9.32
CA GLU A 84 9.30 -4.98 -10.00
C GLU A 84 8.67 -3.66 -9.52
N TYR A 85 9.13 -3.08 -8.41
CA TYR A 85 8.61 -1.80 -7.90
C TYR A 85 9.58 -0.65 -8.10
N GLN A 86 10.83 -0.92 -8.49
CA GLN A 86 11.87 0.11 -8.61
C GLN A 86 11.57 1.13 -9.70
N ASP A 87 10.87 0.72 -10.77
CA ASP A 87 10.41 1.61 -11.83
C ASP A 87 9.33 2.59 -11.37
N LEU A 88 8.66 2.32 -10.25
CA LEU A 88 7.60 3.17 -9.72
C LEU A 88 8.07 4.09 -8.60
N ILE A 89 9.25 3.86 -8.02
CA ILE A 89 9.78 4.72 -6.96
C ILE A 89 10.09 6.10 -7.56
N TYR A 90 9.62 7.16 -6.90
CA TYR A 90 9.99 8.55 -7.21
C TYR A 90 11.33 8.92 -6.58
#